data_AF-A0A195D3P2-F1
#
_entry.id   AF-A0A195D3P2-F1
#
_cell.length_a   1.000
_cell.length_b   1.000
_cell.length_c   1.000
_cell.angle_alpha   90.00
_cell.angle_beta   90.00
_cell.angle_gamma   90.00
#
_symmetry.space_group_name_H-M   'P 1'
#
loop_
_entity.id
_entity.type
_entity.pdbx_description
1 polymer ?
#
loop_
_entity_poly.entity_id
_entity_poly.type
_entity_poly.pdbx_seq_one_letter_code
_entity_poly.pdbx_strand_id
1 'polypeptide(L)'
;MPHVLNVLLHLVSLAAYSFTLYYGYNKLHFPAYNNKSIDFDPGQNKFLTMWNVVSSIYSLVNSREMREGLAIGFHAVTFLQYAFAVFYDYTYTIVPHDVRSVHNAYGGKFKFLTFWDAILQTIFFLICLLNDLFGTNAINPKKPPFTRKLKDYFHASLGFPVAMFVGVTFWVLMFVDRELVLPKALDPYFPWWLNHLMHTMIMVTTILEMIFAPRQYPKRSRSLGILISFMLTYLVWVHVIYYKSGVWVYPVMDVLTLPLRLVFFAVLLTFCVILYFVGETLNNIIWGNEYTKHKKSHAKSK
;
A
#
# COMPACT_ATOMS: atom_id res chain seq x y z
N MET A 1 -4.66 0.44 30.76
CA MET A 1 -3.94 1.52 31.47
C MET A 1 -2.41 1.47 31.30
N PRO A 2 -1.72 0.31 31.39
CA PRO A 2 -0.24 0.27 31.29
C PRO A 2 0.31 0.77 29.94
N HIS A 3 -0.39 0.45 28.85
CA HIS A 3 0.02 0.85 27.50
C HIS A 3 -0.09 2.36 27.26
N VAL A 4 -1.11 3.02 27.83
CA VAL A 4 -1.29 4.48 27.72
C VAL A 4 -0.24 5.20 28.56
N LEU A 5 0.07 4.67 29.75
CA LEU A 5 1.10 5.21 30.62
C LEU A 5 2.50 5.10 29.99
N ASN A 6 2.82 3.98 29.34
CA ASN A 6 4.08 3.82 28.61
C ASN A 6 4.20 4.78 27.42
N VAL A 7 3.13 4.94 26.63
CA VAL A 7 3.14 5.90 25.51
C VAL A 7 3.34 7.33 26.01
N LEU A 8 2.66 7.73 27.10
CA LEU A 8 2.86 9.03 27.75
C LEU A 8 4.29 9.21 28.24
N LEU A 9 4.88 8.19 28.87
CA LEU A 9 6.26 8.22 29.34
C LEU A 9 7.26 8.41 28.19
N HIS A 10 7.04 7.72 27.06
CA HIS A 10 7.87 7.84 25.86
C HIS A 10 7.73 9.21 25.19
N LEU A 11 6.52 9.78 25.16
CA LEU A 11 6.28 11.11 24.60
C LEU A 11 6.93 12.21 25.47
N VAL A 12 6.83 12.11 26.79
CA VAL A 12 7.50 13.04 27.72
C VAL A 12 9.02 12.96 27.57
N SER A 13 9.55 11.74 27.46
CA SER A 13 10.98 11.52 27.26
C SER A 13 11.45 12.10 25.91
N LEU A 14 10.71 11.85 24.83
CA LEU A 14 11.02 12.39 23.49
C LEU A 14 10.99 13.92 23.49
N ALA A 15 10.02 14.54 24.16
CA ALA A 15 9.93 15.99 24.29
C ALA A 15 11.12 16.58 25.07
N ALA A 16 11.49 15.97 26.20
CA ALA A 16 12.64 16.39 26.99
C ALA A 16 13.96 16.27 26.21
N TYR A 17 14.15 15.20 25.45
CA TYR A 17 15.34 15.01 24.62
C TYR A 17 15.41 15.97 23.44
N SER A 18 14.28 16.20 22.77
CA SER A 18 14.18 17.14 21.65
C SER A 18 14.45 18.57 22.10
N PHE A 19 13.93 18.96 23.27
CA PHE A 19 14.23 20.25 23.89
C PHE A 19 15.72 20.41 24.20
N THR A 20 16.36 19.38 24.75
CA THR A 20 17.79 19.40 25.10
C THR A 20 18.66 19.57 23.86
N LEU A 21 18.37 18.85 22.77
CA LEU A 21 19.08 18.97 21.50
C LEU A 21 18.86 20.35 20.85
N TYR A 22 17.62 20.83 20.82
CA TYR A 22 17.28 22.15 20.27
C TYR A 22 18.01 23.25 21.03
N TYR A 23 17.97 23.22 22.36
CA TYR A 23 18.60 24.24 23.21
C TYR A 23 20.12 24.21 23.08
N GLY A 24 20.72 23.02 23.05
CA GLY A 24 22.17 22.85 22.86
C GLY A 24 22.67 23.47 21.56
N TYR A 25 22.08 23.11 20.43
CA TYR A 25 22.55 23.59 19.13
C TYR A 25 22.19 25.06 18.85
N ASN A 26 20.98 25.50 19.24
CA ASN A 26 20.44 26.79 18.79
C ASN A 26 20.58 27.93 19.82
N LYS A 27 20.77 27.62 21.10
CA LYS A 27 20.92 28.65 22.16
C LYS A 27 22.31 28.69 22.77
N LEU A 28 22.98 27.54 22.89
CA LEU A 28 24.33 27.48 23.47
C LEU A 28 25.45 27.58 22.41
N HIS A 29 25.12 27.57 21.11
CA HIS A 29 26.03 27.81 19.97
C HIS A 29 27.38 27.05 20.07
N PHE A 30 27.33 25.73 20.20
CA PHE A 30 28.54 24.91 20.21
C PHE A 30 29.28 24.98 18.85
N PRO A 31 30.61 25.18 18.84
CA PRO A 31 31.38 25.18 17.62
C PRO A 31 31.42 23.77 17.01
N ALA A 32 31.20 23.68 15.69
CA ALA A 32 31.37 22.43 14.95
C ALA A 32 32.85 21.99 15.01
N TYR A 33 33.07 20.70 15.27
CA TYR A 33 34.39 20.10 15.45
C TYR A 33 35.27 20.30 14.21
N ASN A 34 36.20 21.27 14.26
CA ASN A 34 37.17 21.52 13.21
C ASN A 34 38.52 20.87 13.56
N ASN A 35 39.00 20.06 12.62
CA ASN A 35 40.03 19.06 12.77
C ASN A 35 41.47 19.64 12.85
N LYS A 36 41.80 20.40 13.90
CA LYS A 36 43.19 20.78 14.20
C LYS A 36 43.58 20.33 15.60
N SER A 37 44.67 19.57 15.66
CA SER A 37 45.29 19.03 16.87
C SER A 37 45.55 20.13 17.89
N ILE A 38 44.67 20.21 18.89
CA ILE A 38 44.86 20.91 20.14
C ILE A 38 44.82 19.81 21.20
N ASP A 39 45.74 19.91 22.16
CA ASP A 39 45.83 19.03 23.32
C ASP A 39 44.42 18.68 23.84
N PHE A 40 44.08 17.40 23.77
CA PHE A 40 42.71 16.93 23.91
C PHE A 40 42.28 16.97 25.38
N ASP A 41 41.69 18.09 25.81
CA ASP A 41 40.73 18.10 26.92
C ASP A 41 39.31 18.16 26.35
N PRO A 42 38.56 17.05 26.33
CA PRO A 42 37.32 16.95 25.54
C PRO A 42 36.13 17.77 26.06
N GLY A 43 36.27 18.52 27.16
CA GLY A 43 35.17 19.29 27.72
C GLY A 43 33.87 18.48 27.89
N GLN A 44 32.72 19.13 27.79
CA GLN A 44 31.39 18.52 27.98
C GLN A 44 31.01 17.44 26.94
N ASN A 45 31.81 17.20 25.90
CA ASN A 45 31.62 16.05 25.00
C ASN A 45 31.89 14.70 25.69
N LYS A 46 32.38 14.72 26.95
CA LYS A 46 32.50 13.57 27.86
C LYS A 46 31.17 12.97 28.31
N PHE A 47 30.05 13.63 28.04
CA PHE A 47 28.75 13.09 28.36
C PHE A 47 28.42 11.94 27.40
N LEU A 48 28.90 10.73 27.76
CA LEU A 48 28.35 9.44 27.35
C LEU A 48 26.82 9.50 27.29
N THR A 49 26.18 10.31 28.15
CA THR A 49 24.75 10.58 28.13
C THR A 49 24.21 11.14 26.80
N MET A 50 24.89 12.03 26.06
CA MET A 50 24.34 12.54 24.79
C MET A 50 24.45 11.51 23.66
N TRP A 51 25.57 10.78 23.58
CA TRP A 51 25.71 9.64 22.66
C TRP A 51 24.81 8.46 23.04
N ASN A 52 24.62 8.22 24.33
CA ASN A 52 23.66 7.25 24.84
C ASN A 52 22.23 7.69 24.56
N VAL A 53 21.92 8.99 24.58
CA VAL A 53 20.59 9.50 24.20
C VAL A 53 20.35 9.33 22.71
N VAL A 54 21.32 9.66 21.86
CA VAL A 54 21.22 9.42 20.40
C VAL A 54 21.13 7.93 20.09
N SER A 55 21.95 7.10 20.73
CA SER A 55 21.90 5.64 20.55
C SER A 55 20.63 5.03 21.15
N SER A 56 20.10 5.57 22.25
CA SER A 56 18.83 5.11 22.85
C SER A 56 17.64 5.54 22.01
N ILE A 57 17.62 6.76 21.47
CA ILE A 57 16.59 7.21 20.53
C ILE A 57 16.66 6.38 19.26
N TYR A 58 17.86 6.16 18.71
CA TYR A 58 18.06 5.27 17.58
C TYR A 58 17.59 3.85 17.91
N SER A 59 17.95 3.30 19.07
CA SER A 59 17.51 1.99 19.53
C SER A 59 16.01 1.91 19.81
N LEU A 60 15.38 2.99 20.27
CA LEU A 60 13.94 3.10 20.52
C LEU A 60 13.17 3.17 19.20
N VAL A 61 13.60 4.03 18.28
CA VAL A 61 13.03 4.15 16.93
C VAL A 61 13.19 2.85 16.16
N ASN A 62 14.33 2.19 16.32
CA ASN A 62 14.64 0.93 15.67
C ASN A 62 14.21 -0.29 16.49
N SER A 63 13.57 -0.07 17.65
CA SER A 63 13.06 -1.15 18.49
C SER A 63 11.96 -1.90 17.75
N ARG A 64 11.84 -3.18 18.06
CA ARG A 64 10.80 -4.03 17.50
C ARG A 64 9.40 -3.48 17.80
N GLU A 65 9.18 -2.98 19.01
CA GLU A 65 7.90 -2.42 19.45
C GLU A 65 7.53 -1.15 18.68
N MET A 66 8.48 -0.23 18.43
CA MET A 66 8.23 0.96 17.62
C MET A 66 7.92 0.61 16.17
N ARG A 67 8.64 -0.36 15.58
CA ARG A 67 8.37 -0.85 14.22
C ARG A 67 6.99 -1.50 14.11
N GLU A 68 6.60 -2.28 15.11
CA GLU A 68 5.25 -2.88 15.19
C GLU A 68 4.18 -1.78 15.37
N GLY A 69 4.40 -0.79 16.23
CA GLY A 69 3.50 0.36 16.40
C GLY A 69 3.34 1.22 15.14
N LEU A 70 4.42 1.48 14.42
CA LEU A 70 4.40 2.19 13.13
C LEU A 70 3.64 1.41 12.05
N ALA A 71 3.82 0.08 11.99
CA ALA A 71 3.08 -0.78 11.07
C ALA A 71 1.57 -0.77 11.36
N ILE A 72 1.18 -0.89 12.64
CA ILE A 72 -0.22 -0.80 13.07
C ILE A 72 -0.82 0.56 12.66
N GLY A 73 -0.09 1.66 12.93
CA GLY A 73 -0.52 3.00 12.56
C GLY A 73 -0.70 3.15 11.04
N PHE A 74 0.27 2.70 10.25
CA PHE A 74 0.20 2.70 8.79
C PHE A 74 -1.00 1.91 8.26
N HIS A 75 -1.22 0.69 8.75
CA HIS A 75 -2.36 -0.14 8.32
C HIS A 75 -3.70 0.45 8.74
N ALA A 76 -3.81 0.98 9.97
CA ALA A 76 -5.04 1.60 10.45
C ALA A 76 -5.40 2.85 9.63
N VAL A 77 -4.44 3.76 9.40
CA VAL A 77 -4.65 4.95 8.56
C VAL A 77 -5.04 4.55 7.15
N THR A 78 -4.33 3.60 6.56
CA THR A 78 -4.59 3.17 5.17
C THR A 78 -5.95 2.47 5.04
N PHE A 79 -6.33 1.64 6.02
CA PHE A 79 -7.66 1.03 6.10
C PHE A 79 -8.76 2.10 6.15
N LEU A 80 -8.65 3.04 7.09
CA LEU A 80 -9.64 4.11 7.25
C LEU A 80 -9.73 4.98 6.00
N GLN A 81 -8.59 5.26 5.37
CA GLN A 81 -8.50 6.03 4.14
C GLN A 81 -9.27 5.38 2.99
N TYR A 82 -9.08 4.09 2.73
CA TYR A 82 -9.80 3.40 1.65
C TYR A 82 -11.27 3.12 2.02
N ALA A 83 -11.58 2.83 3.28
CA ALA A 83 -12.95 2.73 3.74
C ALA A 83 -13.71 4.05 3.51
N PHE A 84 -13.07 5.18 3.82
CA PHE A 84 -13.61 6.50 3.53
C PHE A 84 -13.73 6.76 2.03
N ALA A 85 -12.75 6.37 1.21
CA ALA A 85 -12.81 6.52 -0.25
C ALA A 85 -14.01 5.77 -0.85
N VAL A 86 -14.21 4.51 -0.44
CA VAL A 86 -15.34 3.67 -0.88
C VAL A 86 -16.67 4.26 -0.43
N PHE A 87 -16.77 4.66 0.85
CA PHE A 87 -17.96 5.33 1.37
C PHE A 87 -18.27 6.62 0.61
N TYR A 88 -17.26 7.48 0.42
CA TYR A 88 -17.44 8.76 -0.23
C TYR A 88 -17.85 8.61 -1.70
N ASP A 89 -17.18 7.72 -2.44
CA ASP A 89 -17.54 7.45 -3.84
C ASP A 89 -18.92 6.79 -3.96
N TYR A 90 -19.34 6.01 -2.97
CA TYR A 90 -20.69 5.44 -2.99
C TYR A 90 -21.77 6.49 -2.70
N THR A 91 -21.52 7.40 -1.76
CA THR A 91 -22.54 8.30 -1.21
C THR A 91 -22.58 9.68 -1.88
N TYR A 92 -21.43 10.26 -2.25
CA TYR A 92 -21.35 11.68 -2.61
C TYR A 92 -21.01 11.95 -4.07
N THR A 93 -20.38 11.03 -4.79
CA THR A 93 -20.02 11.23 -6.21
C THR A 93 -21.19 10.85 -7.12
N ILE A 94 -22.27 11.61 -7.00
CA ILE A 94 -23.50 11.43 -7.78
C ILE A 94 -23.35 12.16 -9.11
N VAL A 95 -23.32 11.40 -10.20
CA VAL A 95 -23.27 11.95 -11.56
C VAL A 95 -24.70 12.07 -12.08
N PRO A 96 -25.17 13.27 -12.46
CA PRO A 96 -26.49 13.48 -13.03
C PRO A 96 -26.72 12.67 -14.31
N HIS A 97 -27.99 12.36 -14.57
CA HIS A 97 -28.37 11.43 -15.63
C HIS A 97 -28.03 11.93 -17.04
N ASP A 98 -27.99 13.23 -17.24
CA ASP A 98 -27.72 13.92 -18.50
C ASP A 98 -26.22 14.02 -18.85
N VAL A 99 -25.33 13.83 -17.87
CA VAL A 99 -23.88 14.02 -18.06
C VAL A 99 -23.25 12.87 -18.84
N ARG A 100 -23.63 11.62 -18.54
CA ARG A 100 -23.16 10.46 -19.31
C ARG A 100 -24.03 9.22 -19.10
N SER A 101 -24.45 8.59 -20.20
CA SER A 101 -25.26 7.37 -20.22
C SER A 101 -24.64 6.23 -19.39
N VAL A 102 -23.30 6.10 -19.40
CA VAL A 102 -22.60 5.07 -18.63
C VAL A 102 -22.82 5.18 -17.13
N HIS A 103 -23.08 6.36 -16.56
CA HIS A 103 -23.32 6.50 -15.12
C HIS A 103 -24.71 5.99 -14.72
N ASN A 104 -25.66 5.99 -15.65
CA ASN A 104 -27.00 5.44 -15.48
C ASN A 104 -27.11 3.96 -15.87
N ALA A 105 -26.09 3.44 -16.56
CA ALA A 105 -26.04 2.04 -16.94
C ALA A 105 -26.12 1.12 -15.71
N TYR A 106 -26.71 -0.05 -15.93
CA TYR A 106 -26.85 -1.12 -14.95
C TYR A 106 -25.53 -1.37 -14.19
N GLY A 107 -25.62 -1.67 -12.90
CA GLY A 107 -24.48 -2.04 -12.06
C GLY A 107 -23.94 -0.94 -11.12
N GLY A 108 -24.41 0.31 -11.21
CA GLY A 108 -24.02 1.37 -10.27
C GLY A 108 -22.49 1.53 -10.13
N LYS A 109 -21.97 1.94 -8.98
CA LYS A 109 -20.51 2.10 -8.79
C LYS A 109 -19.70 0.81 -9.05
N PHE A 110 -20.32 -0.35 -8.85
CA PHE A 110 -19.72 -1.65 -9.14
C PHE A 110 -19.50 -1.93 -10.63
N LYS A 111 -19.84 -1.02 -11.54
CA LYS A 111 -19.40 -1.12 -12.94
C LYS A 111 -17.89 -0.95 -13.09
N PHE A 112 -17.26 -0.12 -12.26
CA PHE A 112 -15.85 0.24 -12.40
C PHE A 112 -14.93 -0.69 -11.60
N LEU A 113 -13.89 -1.22 -12.24
CA LEU A 113 -12.86 -2.03 -11.57
C LEU A 113 -12.16 -1.25 -10.45
N THR A 114 -11.98 0.06 -10.61
CA THR A 114 -11.41 0.92 -9.57
C THR A 114 -12.20 0.84 -8.26
N PHE A 115 -13.53 0.78 -8.32
CA PHE A 115 -14.35 0.65 -7.12
C PHE A 115 -14.17 -0.72 -6.46
N TRP A 116 -14.03 -1.78 -7.26
CA TRP A 116 -13.73 -3.13 -6.75
C TRP A 116 -12.34 -3.17 -6.10
N ASP A 117 -11.33 -2.56 -6.73
CA ASP A 117 -9.98 -2.51 -6.17
C ASP A 117 -9.94 -1.67 -4.88
N ALA A 118 -10.62 -0.53 -4.80
CA ALA A 118 -10.71 0.23 -3.55
C ALA A 118 -11.30 -0.60 -2.40
N ILE A 119 -12.31 -1.44 -2.68
CA ILE A 119 -12.84 -2.40 -1.70
C ILE A 119 -11.80 -3.47 -1.36
N LEU A 120 -11.09 -4.03 -2.35
CA LEU A 120 -10.01 -4.99 -2.11
C LEU A 120 -8.89 -4.40 -1.25
N GLN A 121 -8.46 -3.16 -1.50
CA GLN A 121 -7.47 -2.46 -0.68
C GLN A 121 -7.99 -2.24 0.74
N THR A 122 -9.25 -1.82 0.89
CA THR A 122 -9.88 -1.69 2.22
C THR A 122 -9.83 -3.00 2.99
N ILE A 123 -10.28 -4.11 2.39
CA ILE A 123 -10.27 -5.44 3.01
C ILE A 123 -8.84 -5.89 3.29
N PHE A 124 -7.91 -5.64 2.38
CA PHE A 124 -6.52 -6.03 2.54
C PHE A 124 -5.85 -5.32 3.73
N PHE A 125 -6.01 -4.01 3.85
CA PHE A 125 -5.43 -3.26 4.98
C PHE A 125 -6.13 -3.58 6.31
N LEU A 126 -7.41 -3.98 6.28
CA LEU A 126 -8.06 -4.58 7.46
C LEU A 126 -7.40 -5.92 7.84
N ILE A 127 -7.14 -6.80 6.87
CA ILE A 127 -6.43 -8.07 7.11
C ILE A 127 -5.03 -7.81 7.67
N CYS A 128 -4.33 -6.78 7.17
CA CYS A 128 -3.02 -6.37 7.69
C CYS A 128 -3.11 -5.91 9.15
N LEU A 129 -4.07 -5.03 9.47
CA LEU A 129 -4.31 -4.56 10.83
C LEU A 129 -4.64 -5.72 11.79
N LEU A 130 -5.51 -6.65 11.37
CA LEU A 130 -5.83 -7.85 12.15
C LEU A 130 -4.61 -8.77 12.33
N ASN A 131 -3.76 -8.89 11.31
CA ASN A 131 -2.51 -9.65 11.42
C ASN A 131 -1.51 -8.98 12.37
N ASP A 132 -1.51 -7.66 12.48
CA ASP A 132 -0.62 -6.98 13.44
C ASP A 132 -1.09 -7.18 14.89
N LEU A 133 -2.40 -7.20 15.12
CA LEU A 133 -2.99 -7.39 16.45
C LEU A 133 -2.94 -8.85 16.92
N PHE A 134 -3.15 -9.81 16.01
CA PHE A 134 -3.36 -11.21 16.37
C PHE A 134 -2.40 -12.19 15.68
N GLY A 135 -1.64 -11.73 14.70
CA GLY A 135 -0.79 -12.53 13.84
C GLY A 135 0.69 -12.29 14.09
N THR A 136 1.48 -12.28 13.01
CA THR A 136 2.92 -12.03 13.09
C THR A 136 3.45 -11.48 11.78
N ASN A 137 4.41 -10.55 11.87
CA ASN A 137 5.22 -10.09 10.73
C ASN A 137 6.67 -10.59 10.81
N ALA A 138 6.94 -11.64 11.60
CA ALA A 138 8.26 -12.23 11.68
C ALA A 138 8.75 -12.73 10.31
N ILE A 139 10.05 -12.67 10.08
CA ILE A 139 10.67 -13.18 8.87
C ILE A 139 10.66 -14.71 8.93
N ASN A 140 10.02 -15.34 7.95
CA ASN A 140 9.95 -16.80 7.78
C ASN A 140 9.50 -17.57 9.06
N PRO A 141 8.28 -17.34 9.58
CA PRO A 141 7.78 -18.00 10.77
C PRO A 141 7.63 -19.52 10.52
N LYS A 142 8.01 -20.35 11.52
CA LYS A 142 7.94 -21.82 11.41
C LYS A 142 6.51 -22.32 11.18
N LYS A 143 5.53 -21.70 11.83
CA LYS A 143 4.10 -22.01 11.72
C LYS A 143 3.32 -20.70 11.56
N PRO A 144 3.16 -20.17 10.33
CA PRO A 144 2.43 -18.92 10.14
C PRO A 144 0.95 -19.11 10.55
N PRO A 145 0.38 -18.21 11.37
CA PRO A 145 -1.03 -18.23 11.73
C PRO A 145 -1.91 -18.02 10.49
N PHE A 146 -3.22 -18.31 10.62
CA PHE A 146 -4.17 -18.14 9.52
C PHE A 146 -4.21 -16.71 9.00
N THR A 147 -4.26 -15.72 9.90
CA THR A 147 -4.24 -14.27 9.56
C THR A 147 -3.06 -13.92 8.67
N ARG A 148 -1.89 -14.46 9.00
CA ARG A 148 -0.68 -14.27 8.22
C ARG A 148 -0.74 -14.91 6.83
N LYS A 149 -1.23 -16.15 6.75
CA LYS A 149 -1.43 -16.82 5.45
C LYS A 149 -2.43 -16.05 4.59
N LEU A 150 -3.55 -15.62 5.18
CA LEU A 150 -4.59 -14.86 4.48
C LEU A 150 -4.01 -13.54 3.94
N LYS A 151 -3.25 -12.80 4.76
CA LYS A 151 -2.55 -11.57 4.34
C LYS A 151 -1.65 -11.81 3.12
N ASP A 152 -0.80 -12.84 3.20
CA ASP A 152 0.18 -13.13 2.15
C ASP A 152 -0.51 -13.63 0.86
N TYR A 153 -1.54 -14.47 0.97
CA TYR A 153 -2.36 -14.90 -0.18
C TYR A 153 -3.10 -13.73 -0.82
N PHE A 154 -3.79 -12.91 -0.03
CA PHE A 154 -4.59 -11.79 -0.54
C PHE A 154 -3.71 -10.77 -1.26
N HIS A 155 -2.60 -10.37 -0.66
CA HIS A 155 -1.67 -9.43 -1.29
C HIS A 155 -1.11 -9.97 -2.60
N ALA A 156 -0.60 -11.21 -2.60
CA ALA A 156 0.04 -11.79 -3.77
C ALA A 156 -0.95 -12.05 -4.91
N SER A 157 -2.19 -12.43 -4.61
CA SER A 157 -3.19 -12.78 -5.63
C SER A 157 -4.02 -11.59 -6.10
N LEU A 158 -4.40 -10.66 -5.22
CA LEU A 158 -5.32 -9.57 -5.54
C LEU A 158 -4.71 -8.21 -5.19
N GLY A 159 -4.30 -8.00 -3.93
CA GLY A 159 -3.95 -6.68 -3.41
C GLY A 159 -2.86 -5.96 -4.18
N PHE A 160 -1.77 -6.64 -4.56
CA PHE A 160 -0.70 -6.05 -5.37
C PHE A 160 -1.01 -5.99 -6.87
N PRO A 161 -1.26 -7.13 -7.55
CA PRO A 161 -1.41 -7.11 -9.01
C PRO A 161 -2.62 -6.30 -9.48
N VAL A 162 -3.73 -6.30 -8.74
CA VAL A 162 -4.94 -5.53 -9.12
C VAL A 162 -4.72 -4.03 -8.88
N ALA A 163 -4.13 -3.62 -7.75
CA ALA A 163 -3.80 -2.21 -7.51
C ALA A 163 -2.87 -1.63 -8.58
N MET A 164 -1.80 -2.37 -8.91
CA MET A 164 -0.87 -1.96 -9.96
C MET A 164 -1.56 -1.94 -11.33
N PHE A 165 -2.44 -2.91 -11.61
CA PHE A 165 -3.17 -2.95 -12.87
C PHE A 165 -4.10 -1.74 -13.01
N VAL A 166 -4.95 -1.48 -12.01
CA VAL A 166 -5.87 -0.34 -12.01
C VAL A 166 -5.12 0.97 -12.12
N GLY A 167 -4.10 1.19 -11.28
CA GLY A 167 -3.37 2.45 -11.28
C GLY A 167 -2.60 2.69 -12.59
N VAL A 168 -1.85 1.70 -13.08
CA VAL A 168 -1.06 1.87 -14.32
C VAL A 168 -1.98 2.04 -15.53
N THR A 169 -2.99 1.20 -15.70
CA THR A 169 -3.90 1.31 -16.85
C THR A 169 -4.67 2.62 -16.85
N PHE A 170 -5.13 3.07 -15.68
CA PHE A 170 -5.81 4.36 -15.53
C PHE A 170 -4.89 5.51 -15.96
N TRP A 171 -3.69 5.62 -15.40
CA TRP A 171 -2.80 6.75 -15.69
C TRP A 171 -2.26 6.73 -17.12
N VAL A 172 -2.01 5.55 -17.69
CA VAL A 172 -1.65 5.42 -19.11
C VAL A 172 -2.78 5.91 -20.00
N LEU A 173 -4.03 5.48 -19.76
CA LEU A 173 -5.18 5.95 -20.53
C LEU A 173 -5.42 7.45 -20.33
N MET A 174 -5.31 7.95 -19.09
CA MET A 174 -5.40 9.39 -18.80
C MET A 174 -4.37 10.22 -19.55
N PHE A 175 -3.14 9.70 -19.69
CA PHE A 175 -2.06 10.36 -20.41
C PHE A 175 -2.26 10.34 -21.93
N VAL A 176 -2.72 9.20 -22.48
CA VAL A 176 -2.97 9.04 -23.92
C VAL A 176 -4.19 9.89 -24.35
N ASP A 177 -5.32 9.67 -23.69
CA ASP A 177 -6.53 10.46 -23.86
C ASP A 177 -7.49 10.22 -22.67
N ARG A 178 -7.62 11.23 -21.81
CA ARG A 178 -8.49 11.15 -20.62
C ARG A 178 -9.95 10.81 -20.94
N GLU A 179 -10.44 11.13 -22.13
CA GLU A 179 -11.83 10.84 -22.51
C GLU A 179 -12.12 9.33 -22.60
N LEU A 180 -11.08 8.50 -22.70
CA LEU A 180 -11.14 7.05 -22.70
C LEU A 180 -11.42 6.42 -21.32
N VAL A 181 -11.21 7.16 -20.22
CA VAL A 181 -11.32 6.62 -18.85
C VAL A 181 -11.99 7.57 -17.85
N LEU A 182 -11.65 8.86 -17.85
CA LEU A 182 -12.24 9.89 -16.99
C LEU A 182 -12.42 11.22 -17.76
N PRO A 183 -13.49 11.34 -18.58
CA PRO A 183 -13.85 12.56 -19.30
C PRO A 183 -13.89 13.82 -18.46
N LYS A 184 -13.64 14.96 -19.11
CA LYS A 184 -13.78 16.29 -18.49
C LYS A 184 -15.16 16.54 -17.89
N ALA A 185 -16.21 15.97 -18.49
CA ALA A 185 -17.58 16.11 -18.02
C ALA A 185 -17.81 15.55 -16.60
N LEU A 186 -16.90 14.70 -16.08
CA LEU A 186 -17.01 14.10 -14.75
C LEU A 186 -16.29 14.91 -13.65
N ASP A 187 -15.48 15.89 -14.01
CA ASP A 187 -14.68 16.69 -13.06
C ASP A 187 -15.51 17.36 -11.95
N PRO A 188 -16.74 17.87 -12.21
CA PRO A 188 -17.57 18.45 -11.15
C PRO A 188 -18.07 17.45 -10.10
N TYR A 189 -18.07 16.15 -10.42
CA TYR A 189 -18.70 15.09 -9.62
C TYR A 189 -17.70 14.14 -8.97
N PHE A 190 -16.47 14.09 -9.49
CA PHE A 190 -15.42 13.19 -9.02
C PHE A 190 -14.19 14.01 -8.61
N PRO A 191 -14.01 14.28 -7.31
CA PRO A 191 -12.99 15.22 -6.86
C PRO A 191 -11.58 14.66 -7.06
N TRP A 192 -10.64 15.55 -7.34
CA TRP A 192 -9.24 15.20 -7.65
C TRP A 192 -8.56 14.37 -6.55
N TRP A 193 -8.86 14.64 -5.28
CA TRP A 193 -8.26 13.91 -4.16
C TRP A 193 -8.72 12.46 -4.15
N LEU A 194 -10.00 12.20 -4.45
CA LEU A 194 -10.56 10.85 -4.53
C LEU A 194 -9.98 10.11 -5.73
N ASN A 195 -9.78 10.81 -6.84
CA ASN A 195 -9.11 10.26 -8.00
C ASN A 195 -7.70 9.76 -7.66
N HIS A 196 -6.89 10.58 -6.99
CA HIS A 196 -5.57 10.13 -6.55
C HIS A 196 -5.63 9.02 -5.50
N LEU A 197 -6.61 9.06 -4.60
CA LEU A 197 -6.81 8.02 -3.60
C LEU A 197 -7.08 6.65 -4.26
N MET A 198 -7.94 6.64 -5.26
CA MET A 198 -8.40 5.41 -5.91
C MET A 198 -7.50 4.92 -7.05
N HIS A 199 -6.65 5.78 -7.64
CA HIS A 199 -5.80 5.38 -8.78
C HIS A 199 -4.29 5.55 -8.55
N THR A 200 -3.86 6.36 -7.60
CA THR A 200 -2.41 6.55 -7.28
C THR A 200 -2.05 5.87 -5.97
N MET A 201 -2.78 6.22 -4.90
CA MET A 201 -2.42 5.77 -3.56
C MET A 201 -2.49 4.26 -3.43
N ILE A 202 -3.41 3.59 -4.14
CA ILE A 202 -3.49 2.11 -4.17
C ILE A 202 -2.15 1.46 -4.53
N MET A 203 -1.43 2.02 -5.51
CA MET A 203 -0.10 1.55 -5.93
C MET A 203 0.96 1.90 -4.89
N VAL A 204 0.93 3.14 -4.38
CA VAL A 204 1.89 3.61 -3.39
C VAL A 204 1.79 2.80 -2.10
N THR A 205 0.59 2.61 -1.56
CA THR A 205 0.39 1.90 -0.29
C THR A 205 0.67 0.41 -0.42
N THR A 206 0.37 -0.23 -1.56
CA THR A 206 0.69 -1.66 -1.76
C THR A 206 2.21 -1.89 -1.88
N ILE A 207 2.93 -0.96 -2.51
CA ILE A 207 4.41 -0.98 -2.55
C ILE A 207 4.99 -0.73 -1.15
N LEU A 208 4.49 0.27 -0.43
CA LEU A 208 4.94 0.55 0.95
C LEU A 208 4.70 -0.65 1.87
N GLU A 209 3.55 -1.30 1.77
CA GLU A 209 3.25 -2.51 2.53
C GLU A 209 4.25 -3.63 2.17
N MET A 210 4.59 -3.82 0.89
CA MET A 210 5.64 -4.76 0.48
C MET A 210 7.02 -4.44 1.09
N ILE A 211 7.37 -3.15 1.19
CA ILE A 211 8.63 -2.69 1.78
C ILE A 211 8.67 -2.91 3.29
N PHE A 212 7.56 -2.63 4.00
CA PHE A 212 7.54 -2.65 5.46
C PHE A 212 7.25 -4.04 6.04
N ALA A 213 6.44 -4.85 5.37
CA ALA A 213 6.06 -6.16 5.88
C ALA A 213 6.61 -7.29 4.99
N PRO A 214 7.51 -8.16 5.50
CA PRO A 214 7.98 -9.32 4.76
C PRO A 214 6.80 -10.21 4.41
N ARG A 215 6.84 -10.93 3.27
CA ARG A 215 5.80 -11.88 2.82
C ARG A 215 6.36 -13.25 2.45
N GLN A 216 5.65 -14.31 2.84
CA GLN A 216 5.89 -15.64 2.28
C GLN A 216 4.99 -15.80 1.06
N TYR A 217 5.57 -15.63 -0.13
CA TYR A 217 4.80 -15.75 -1.36
C TYR A 217 4.11 -17.12 -1.44
N PRO A 218 2.79 -17.17 -1.64
CA PRO A 218 2.08 -18.43 -1.73
C PRO A 218 2.37 -19.17 -3.03
N LYS A 219 1.91 -20.42 -3.14
CA LYS A 219 2.07 -21.23 -4.35
C LYS A 219 1.53 -20.47 -5.58
N ARG A 220 2.42 -20.21 -6.55
CA ARG A 220 2.13 -19.44 -7.77
C ARG A 220 0.84 -19.84 -8.47
N SER A 221 0.64 -21.14 -8.68
CA SER A 221 -0.56 -21.65 -9.37
C SER A 221 -1.87 -21.26 -8.68
N ARG A 222 -1.88 -21.21 -7.35
CA ARG A 222 -3.08 -20.83 -6.57
C ARG A 222 -3.30 -19.32 -6.64
N SER A 223 -2.24 -18.53 -6.47
CA SER A 223 -2.32 -17.07 -6.53
C SER A 223 -2.72 -16.58 -7.92
N LEU A 224 -2.11 -17.12 -8.97
CA LEU A 224 -2.46 -16.86 -10.37
C LEU A 224 -3.88 -17.34 -10.70
N GLY A 225 -4.27 -18.52 -10.20
CA GLY A 225 -5.65 -19.01 -10.37
C GLY A 225 -6.68 -18.02 -9.80
N ILE A 226 -6.46 -17.53 -8.57
CA ILE A 226 -7.34 -16.52 -7.95
C ILE A 226 -7.36 -15.23 -8.78
N LEU A 227 -6.20 -14.72 -9.18
CA LEU A 227 -6.09 -13.49 -9.98
C LEU A 227 -6.83 -13.61 -11.32
N ILE A 228 -6.57 -14.69 -12.07
CA ILE A 228 -7.19 -14.92 -13.38
C ILE A 228 -8.70 -15.09 -13.22
N SER A 229 -9.16 -15.87 -12.24
CA SER A 229 -10.59 -16.01 -11.96
C SER A 229 -11.24 -14.65 -11.65
N PHE A 230 -10.62 -13.82 -10.80
CA PHE A 230 -11.12 -12.49 -10.48
C PHE A 230 -11.22 -11.59 -11.72
N MET A 231 -10.17 -11.54 -12.54
CA MET A 231 -10.16 -10.72 -13.76
C MET A 231 -11.18 -11.20 -14.80
N LEU A 232 -11.35 -12.51 -14.95
CA LEU A 232 -12.38 -13.09 -15.82
C LEU A 232 -13.79 -12.80 -15.30
N THR A 233 -14.01 -12.84 -13.98
CA THR A 233 -15.29 -12.44 -13.37
C THR A 233 -15.62 -10.98 -13.70
N TYR A 234 -14.65 -10.08 -13.58
CA TYR A 234 -14.86 -8.67 -13.94
C TYR A 234 -15.11 -8.51 -15.44
N LEU A 235 -14.38 -9.23 -16.30
CA LEU A 235 -14.60 -9.20 -17.75
C LEU A 235 -16.02 -9.65 -18.12
N VAL A 236 -16.50 -10.75 -17.52
CA VAL A 236 -17.90 -11.20 -17.69
C VAL A 236 -18.87 -10.11 -17.22
N TRP A 237 -18.61 -9.49 -16.07
CA TRP A 237 -19.45 -8.44 -15.53
C TRP A 237 -19.58 -7.22 -16.47
N VAL A 238 -18.48 -6.78 -17.07
CA VAL A 238 -18.49 -5.71 -18.08
C VAL A 238 -19.40 -6.06 -19.27
N HIS A 239 -19.38 -7.31 -19.74
CA HIS A 239 -20.26 -7.76 -20.82
C HIS A 239 -21.73 -7.85 -20.39
N VAL A 240 -22.01 -8.27 -19.15
CA VAL A 240 -23.36 -8.27 -18.58
C VAL A 240 -23.92 -6.84 -18.52
N ILE A 241 -23.11 -5.85 -18.14
CA ILE A 241 -23.52 -4.44 -18.13
C ILE A 241 -23.84 -3.97 -19.53
N TYR A 242 -22.97 -4.26 -20.51
CA TYR A 242 -23.22 -3.90 -21.90
C TYR A 242 -24.51 -4.54 -22.44
N TYR A 243 -24.72 -5.83 -22.19
CA TYR A 243 -25.93 -6.55 -22.59
C TYR A 243 -27.21 -5.92 -22.01
N LYS A 244 -27.17 -5.47 -20.75
CA LYS A 244 -28.34 -4.89 -20.07
C LYS A 244 -28.59 -3.42 -20.37
N SER A 245 -27.56 -2.65 -20.73
CA SER A 245 -27.65 -1.19 -20.86
C SER A 245 -27.37 -0.65 -22.26
N GLY A 246 -26.78 -1.46 -23.14
CA GLY A 246 -26.29 -1.03 -24.46
C GLY A 246 -25.07 -0.11 -24.40
N VAL A 247 -24.46 0.09 -23.23
CA VAL A 247 -23.35 1.02 -23.02
C VAL A 247 -22.16 0.30 -22.40
N TRP A 248 -20.96 0.50 -22.93
CA TRP A 248 -19.74 -0.04 -22.34
C TRP A 248 -19.33 0.74 -21.10
N VAL A 249 -18.74 0.05 -20.13
CA VAL A 249 -18.23 0.65 -18.88
C VAL A 249 -17.14 1.69 -19.17
N TYR A 250 -16.26 1.39 -20.13
CA TYR A 250 -15.14 2.24 -20.51
C TYR A 250 -15.26 2.65 -21.98
N PRO A 251 -15.20 3.96 -22.30
CA PRO A 251 -15.32 4.47 -23.68
C PRO A 251 -14.33 3.88 -24.67
N VAL A 252 -13.16 3.45 -24.22
CA VAL A 252 -12.18 2.74 -25.06
C VAL A 252 -12.82 1.53 -25.79
N MET A 253 -13.80 0.87 -25.17
CA MET A 253 -14.49 -0.25 -25.81
C MET A 253 -15.43 0.18 -26.94
N ASP A 254 -16.03 1.37 -26.87
CA ASP A 254 -16.87 1.88 -27.96
C ASP A 254 -16.06 2.15 -29.22
N VAL A 255 -14.83 2.65 -29.06
CA VAL A 255 -13.95 3.05 -30.17
C VAL A 255 -13.33 1.84 -30.89
N LEU A 256 -13.09 0.74 -30.16
CA LEU A 256 -12.44 -0.44 -30.73
C LEU A 256 -13.44 -1.31 -31.51
N THR A 257 -13.02 -1.87 -32.65
CA THR A 257 -13.77 -2.93 -33.36
C THR A 257 -13.71 -4.24 -32.58
N LEU A 258 -14.60 -5.20 -32.89
CA LEU A 258 -14.63 -6.49 -32.17
C LEU A 258 -13.26 -7.21 -32.15
N PRO A 259 -12.51 -7.37 -33.27
CA PRO A 259 -11.19 -7.98 -33.23
C PRO A 259 -10.21 -7.22 -32.32
N LEU A 260 -10.22 -5.89 -32.37
CA LEU A 260 -9.36 -5.05 -31.53
C LEU A 260 -9.74 -5.14 -30.05
N ARG A 261 -11.03 -5.27 -29.71
CA ARG A 261 -11.47 -5.50 -28.32
C ARG A 261 -10.95 -6.83 -27.77
N LEU A 262 -11.00 -7.90 -28.56
CA LEU A 262 -10.48 -9.21 -28.14
C LEU A 262 -8.97 -9.14 -27.87
N VAL A 263 -8.21 -8.50 -28.77
CA VAL A 263 -6.78 -8.25 -28.57
C VAL A 263 -6.54 -7.39 -27.33
N PHE A 264 -7.32 -6.33 -27.15
CA PHE A 264 -7.23 -5.43 -25.99
C PHE A 264 -7.43 -6.19 -24.67
N PHE A 265 -8.47 -7.02 -24.57
CA PHE A 265 -8.70 -7.84 -23.38
C PHE A 265 -7.58 -8.86 -23.14
N ALA A 266 -7.09 -9.52 -24.20
CA ALA A 266 -5.96 -10.44 -24.08
C ALA A 266 -4.70 -9.73 -23.55
N VAL A 267 -4.37 -8.55 -24.10
CA VAL A 267 -3.24 -7.73 -23.64
C VAL A 267 -3.40 -7.35 -22.17
N LEU A 268 -4.58 -6.89 -21.75
CA LEU A 268 -4.83 -6.51 -20.36
C LEU A 268 -4.73 -7.70 -19.38
N LEU A 269 -5.25 -8.87 -19.76
CA LEU A 269 -5.12 -10.09 -18.95
C LEU A 269 -3.66 -10.54 -18.83
N THR A 270 -2.92 -10.53 -19.94
CA THR A 270 -1.48 -10.82 -19.93
C THR A 270 -0.71 -9.80 -19.08
N PHE A 271 -1.04 -8.52 -19.19
CA PHE A 271 -0.42 -7.46 -18.39
C PHE A 271 -0.66 -7.69 -16.89
N CYS A 272 -1.88 -8.07 -16.49
CA CYS A 272 -2.18 -8.40 -15.10
C CYS A 272 -1.34 -9.59 -14.57
N VAL A 273 -1.13 -10.62 -15.40
CA VAL A 273 -0.23 -11.75 -15.06
C VAL A 273 1.23 -11.30 -14.94
N ILE A 274 1.70 -10.39 -15.80
CA ILE A 274 3.05 -9.81 -15.68
C ILE A 274 3.19 -9.08 -14.34
N LEU A 275 2.20 -8.30 -13.92
CA LEU A 275 2.23 -7.57 -12.65
C LEU A 275 2.31 -8.50 -11.43
N TYR A 276 1.71 -9.70 -11.49
CA TYR A 276 1.92 -10.73 -10.47
C TYR A 276 3.40 -11.10 -10.32
N PHE A 277 4.08 -11.39 -11.44
CA PHE A 277 5.50 -11.74 -11.43
C PHE A 277 6.39 -10.57 -11.03
N VAL A 278 6.04 -9.34 -11.43
CA VAL A 278 6.72 -8.13 -10.95
C VAL A 278 6.63 -8.05 -9.42
N GLY A 279 5.45 -8.25 -8.84
CA GLY A 279 5.29 -8.24 -7.39
C GLY A 279 6.14 -9.30 -6.69
N GLU A 280 6.15 -10.53 -7.21
CA GLU A 280 6.99 -11.61 -6.68
C GLU A 280 8.49 -11.28 -6.75
N THR A 281 8.95 -10.76 -7.89
CA THR A 281 10.34 -10.33 -8.07
C THR A 281 10.71 -9.20 -7.12
N LEU A 282 9.87 -8.17 -6.98
CA LEU A 282 10.13 -7.06 -6.05
C LEU A 282 10.22 -7.54 -4.60
N ASN A 283 9.31 -8.42 -4.17
CA ASN A 283 9.40 -9.00 -2.83
C ASN A 283 10.70 -9.79 -2.62
N ASN A 284 11.15 -10.54 -3.61
CA ASN A 284 12.41 -11.28 -3.54
C ASN A 284 13.63 -10.37 -3.53
N ILE A 285 13.58 -9.22 -4.22
CA ILE A 285 14.65 -8.20 -4.17
C ILE A 285 14.73 -7.59 -2.77
N ILE A 286 13.59 -7.23 -2.18
CA ILE A 286 13.53 -6.56 -0.87
C ILE A 286 13.94 -7.53 0.26
N TRP A 287 13.39 -8.76 0.25
CA TRP A 287 13.47 -9.67 1.40
C TRP A 287 14.28 -10.96 1.17
N GLY A 288 14.74 -11.23 -0.05
CA GLY A 288 15.40 -12.50 -0.42
C GLY A 288 16.66 -12.81 0.39
N ASN A 289 17.46 -11.79 0.68
CA ASN A 289 18.68 -11.93 1.49
C ASN A 289 18.35 -12.27 2.94
N GLU A 290 17.33 -11.62 3.51
CA GLU A 290 16.88 -11.88 4.89
C GLU A 290 16.29 -13.29 5.04
N TYR A 291 15.51 -13.75 4.05
CA TYR A 291 15.03 -15.14 4.03
C TYR A 291 16.18 -16.14 4.00
N THR A 292 17.24 -15.86 3.23
CA THR A 292 18.42 -16.72 3.13
C THR A 292 19.25 -16.73 4.41
N LYS A 293 19.48 -15.56 5.01
CA LYS A 293 20.20 -15.41 6.28
C LYS A 293 19.50 -16.18 7.41
N HIS A 294 18.19 -16.04 7.51
CA HIS A 294 17.38 -16.75 8.51
C HIS A 294 17.41 -18.27 8.29
N LYS A 295 17.37 -18.75 7.03
CA LYS A 295 17.53 -20.19 6.74
C LYS A 295 18.90 -20.72 7.20
N LYS A 296 19.99 -19.99 6.95
CA LYS A 296 21.36 -20.38 7.33
C LYS A 296 21.57 -20.38 8.85
N SER A 297 21.01 -19.41 9.58
CA SER A 297 21.13 -19.39 11.05
C SER A 297 20.40 -20.56 11.71
N HIS A 298 19.23 -20.95 11.21
CA HIS A 298 18.49 -22.12 11.70
C HIS A 298 19.17 -23.45 11.36
N ALA A 299 19.87 -23.54 10.22
CA ALA A 299 20.63 -24.73 9.87
C ALA A 299 21.86 -24.94 10.76
N LYS A 300 22.43 -23.86 11.32
CA LYS A 300 23.56 -23.91 12.27
C LYS A 300 23.15 -24.17 13.72
N SER A 301 21.87 -24.01 14.06
CA SER A 301 21.34 -24.20 15.43
C SER A 301 20.66 -25.57 15.62
N LYS A 302 20.81 -26.48 14.66
CA LYS A 302 20.35 -27.87 14.70
C LYS A 302 21.56 -28.77 14.71
#